data_AF-A0A9D8KMG1-F1
#
_entry.id   AF-A0A9D8KMG1-F1
#
_cell.length_a   1.000
_cell.length_b   1.000
_cell.length_c   1.000
_cell.angle_alpha   90.00
_cell.angle_beta   90.00
_cell.angle_gamma   90.00
#
_symmetry.space_group_name_H-M   'P 1'
#
loop_
_entity.id
_entity.type
_entity.pdbx_description
1 polymer ?
#
loop_
_entity_poly.entity_id
_entity_poly.type
_entity_poly.pdbx_seq_one_letter_code
_entity_poly.pdbx_strand_id
1 'polypeptide(L)'
;MNANDTPGLGCSGLPLIDRCAASLPDNPQCAPNYHFGMLLGVADLRAEQGFHVGRLRRHQRLLHGSGVVAGYPVRFDADDFELHVGPGYAIDALGRDLLLDSEQCVSLPKWWEKHAGDDEFDDIASAKDARFDLDVVVCYGSCLDQPVPAIAEPCAGSAADIAYARLCENAQLALLRHVDAPPAASPAPYHLLGRWLGLTAAATGSEGKPLPAEQWLNDSLAGVQALPAAEQAAARATLLREVSARAVADISPFAPAHAPDEADLCLTLARLREVHVWQDASGWQATIGSVELATRNSLLPTSLLQTLLLAEPPPATAAAGAVVVADGATLSGSDVKLVFSQKLAPASVQAAAFGASEYIDDEGWKTFTPAAPVYDESDPARPGVTLTLDRAPAGSRLRITVVGTGSTPLLGANLIPAGALHPGSDGRNLTTTIFRG
;
A
#
# COMPACT_ATOMS: atom_id res chain seq x y z
N MET A 1 -0.23 -20.03 -13.38
CA MET A 1 -1.02 -21.25 -13.26
C MET A 1 -2.31 -21.00 -14.00
N ASN A 2 -2.25 -21.27 -15.30
CA ASN A 2 -3.45 -21.41 -16.10
C ASN A 2 -4.18 -22.67 -15.62
N ALA A 3 -5.46 -22.85 -15.99
CA ALA A 3 -6.25 -24.05 -15.68
C ALA A 3 -5.60 -25.40 -16.14
N ASN A 4 -4.47 -25.35 -16.84
CA ASN A 4 -3.63 -26.50 -17.21
C ASN A 4 -2.53 -26.87 -16.18
N ASP A 5 -2.43 -26.14 -15.07
CA ASP A 5 -1.31 -26.25 -14.11
C ASP A 5 -1.69 -26.91 -12.78
N THR A 6 -2.95 -27.31 -12.60
CA THR A 6 -3.39 -28.19 -11.48
C THR A 6 -4.05 -29.42 -12.08
N PRO A 7 -3.56 -30.66 -11.83
CA PRO A 7 -4.23 -31.85 -12.32
C PRO A 7 -5.51 -32.09 -11.50
N GLY A 8 -6.59 -31.38 -11.88
CA GLY A 8 -7.95 -31.76 -11.53
C GLY A 8 -8.31 -33.02 -12.30
N LEU A 9 -8.19 -34.19 -11.67
CA LEU A 9 -8.74 -35.45 -12.17
C LEU A 9 -10.26 -35.34 -12.29
N GLY A 10 -10.75 -34.95 -13.46
CA GLY A 10 -12.15 -35.06 -13.86
C GLY A 10 -12.31 -36.09 -14.96
N CYS A 11 -12.88 -37.26 -14.64
CA CYS A 11 -13.25 -38.27 -15.63
C CYS A 11 -14.42 -37.78 -16.49
N SER A 12 -14.16 -37.04 -17.56
CA SER A 12 -15.08 -36.94 -18.72
C SER A 12 -14.39 -36.18 -19.84
N GLY A 13 -14.24 -36.81 -21.00
CA GLY A 13 -13.40 -36.40 -22.13
C GLY A 13 -13.84 -35.15 -22.89
N LEU A 14 -13.92 -34.00 -22.23
CA LEU A 14 -13.79 -32.68 -22.84
C LEU A 14 -12.55 -32.01 -22.25
N PRO A 15 -11.77 -31.25 -23.03
CA PRO A 15 -10.63 -30.51 -22.50
C PRO A 15 -11.08 -29.55 -21.38
N LEU A 16 -10.36 -29.56 -20.25
CA LEU A 16 -10.68 -28.80 -19.02
C LEU A 16 -10.92 -27.29 -19.27
N ILE A 17 -10.27 -26.75 -20.30
CA ILE A 17 -10.29 -25.32 -20.65
C ILE A 17 -11.69 -24.85 -21.11
N ASP A 18 -12.45 -25.68 -21.83
CA ASP A 18 -13.80 -25.29 -22.31
C ASP A 18 -14.86 -25.30 -21.19
N ARG A 19 -14.62 -26.02 -20.08
CA ARG A 19 -15.57 -26.09 -18.96
C ARG A 19 -15.45 -24.93 -17.99
N CYS A 20 -14.29 -24.28 -17.95
CA CYS A 20 -13.91 -23.31 -16.93
C CYS A 20 -14.02 -21.85 -17.37
N ALA A 21 -14.75 -21.60 -18.47
CA ALA A 21 -15.07 -20.27 -19.00
C ALA A 21 -16.56 -19.91 -18.88
N ALA A 22 -17.36 -20.68 -18.14
CA ALA A 22 -18.79 -20.42 -18.00
C ALA A 22 -19.05 -19.28 -17.02
N SER A 23 -20.00 -18.38 -17.29
CA SER A 23 -20.28 -17.22 -16.43
C SER A 23 -21.65 -17.31 -15.74
N LEU A 24 -21.69 -16.87 -14.48
CA LEU A 24 -22.93 -16.67 -13.75
C LEU A 24 -23.71 -15.50 -14.38
N PRO A 25 -25.06 -15.56 -14.40
CA PRO A 25 -25.85 -14.40 -14.80
C PRO A 25 -25.55 -13.22 -13.88
N ASP A 26 -25.47 -12.02 -14.45
CA ASP A 26 -25.22 -10.76 -13.75
C ASP A 26 -26.17 -9.70 -14.33
N ASN A 27 -27.31 -9.49 -13.66
CA ASN A 27 -28.31 -8.50 -14.07
C ASN A 27 -28.97 -7.86 -12.84
N PRO A 28 -28.30 -6.90 -12.18
CA PRO A 28 -28.79 -6.32 -10.93
C PRO A 28 -30.00 -5.39 -11.08
N GLN A 29 -30.50 -5.20 -12.31
CA GLN A 29 -31.52 -4.20 -12.63
C GLN A 29 -32.94 -4.77 -12.71
N CYS A 30 -33.09 -6.09 -12.86
CA CYS A 30 -34.39 -6.73 -13.08
C CYS A 30 -34.45 -8.07 -12.36
N ALA A 31 -35.58 -8.33 -11.70
CA ALA A 31 -35.89 -9.60 -11.05
C ALA A 31 -37.30 -10.07 -11.46
N PRO A 32 -37.58 -11.39 -11.41
CA PRO A 32 -38.92 -11.90 -11.63
C PRO A 32 -39.93 -11.34 -10.63
N ASN A 33 -41.11 -10.96 -11.11
CA ASN A 33 -42.26 -10.61 -10.27
C ASN A 33 -43.18 -11.83 -10.10
N TYR A 34 -42.88 -12.67 -9.11
CA TYR A 34 -43.61 -13.91 -8.87
C TYR A 34 -45.09 -13.67 -8.59
N HIS A 35 -45.95 -14.41 -9.29
CA HIS A 35 -47.41 -14.33 -9.12
C HIS A 35 -48.06 -15.70 -9.33
N PHE A 36 -49.26 -15.88 -8.78
CA PHE A 36 -50.00 -17.13 -8.87
C PHE A 36 -50.32 -17.50 -10.33
N GLY A 37 -50.06 -18.76 -10.70
CA GLY A 37 -50.27 -19.27 -12.06
C GLY A 37 -49.13 -19.01 -13.04
N MET A 38 -48.05 -18.32 -12.62
CA MET A 38 -46.85 -18.14 -13.44
C MET A 38 -46.08 -19.45 -13.61
N LEU A 39 -45.72 -19.81 -14.84
CA LEU A 39 -44.79 -20.89 -15.13
C LEU A 39 -43.35 -20.35 -15.06
N LEU A 40 -42.49 -21.00 -14.28
CA LEU A 40 -41.09 -20.61 -14.13
C LEU A 40 -40.19 -21.49 -15.00
N GLY A 41 -39.35 -20.85 -15.81
CA GLY A 41 -38.36 -21.50 -16.64
C GLY A 41 -36.92 -21.14 -16.28
N VAL A 42 -35.97 -21.65 -17.07
CA VAL A 42 -34.54 -21.37 -16.90
C VAL A 42 -34.25 -19.86 -16.97
N ALA A 43 -34.93 -19.13 -17.86
CA ALA A 43 -34.76 -17.68 -18.00
C ALA A 43 -35.14 -16.93 -16.71
N ASP A 44 -36.26 -17.30 -16.07
CA ASP A 44 -36.72 -16.68 -14.82
C ASP A 44 -35.75 -16.98 -13.66
N LEU A 45 -35.29 -18.21 -13.54
CA LEU A 45 -34.33 -18.60 -12.50
C LEU A 45 -32.95 -17.94 -12.71
N ARG A 46 -32.51 -17.77 -13.97
CA ARG A 46 -31.31 -17.00 -14.29
C ARG A 46 -31.48 -15.51 -13.98
N ALA A 47 -32.66 -14.94 -14.21
CA ALA A 47 -32.96 -13.57 -13.85
C ALA A 47 -32.94 -13.38 -12.31
N GLU A 48 -33.55 -14.28 -11.55
CA GLU A 48 -33.48 -14.28 -10.07
C GLU A 48 -32.04 -14.39 -9.58
N GLN A 49 -31.28 -15.37 -10.08
CA GLN A 49 -29.88 -15.57 -9.69
C GLN A 49 -29.03 -14.34 -10.02
N GLY A 50 -29.17 -13.82 -11.25
CA GLY A 50 -28.39 -12.68 -11.71
C GLY A 50 -28.71 -11.37 -11.00
N PHE A 51 -29.94 -11.21 -10.49
CA PHE A 51 -30.30 -10.07 -9.67
C PHE A 51 -29.49 -10.02 -8.37
N HIS A 52 -29.42 -11.14 -7.64
CA HIS A 52 -28.68 -11.21 -6.36
C HIS A 52 -27.17 -11.16 -6.57
N VAL A 53 -26.64 -11.96 -7.52
CA VAL A 53 -25.21 -11.98 -7.86
C VAL A 53 -24.74 -10.59 -8.29
N GLY A 54 -25.46 -9.95 -9.21
CA GLY A 54 -25.10 -8.63 -9.70
C GLY A 54 -25.19 -7.55 -8.61
N ARG A 55 -26.18 -7.63 -7.70
CA ARG A 55 -26.29 -6.68 -6.58
C ARG A 55 -25.13 -6.82 -5.60
N LEU A 56 -24.71 -8.06 -5.31
CA LEU A 56 -23.55 -8.33 -4.47
C LEU A 56 -22.27 -7.81 -5.13
N ARG A 57 -22.00 -8.18 -6.38
CA ARG A 57 -20.81 -7.72 -7.12
C ARG A 57 -20.75 -6.19 -7.23
N ARG A 58 -21.89 -5.53 -7.48
CA ARG A 58 -21.99 -4.06 -7.47
C ARG A 58 -21.69 -3.47 -6.08
N HIS A 59 -22.19 -4.09 -5.01
CA HIS A 59 -21.88 -3.66 -3.64
C HIS A 59 -20.38 -3.76 -3.35
N GLN A 60 -19.78 -4.92 -3.65
CA GLN A 60 -18.34 -5.16 -3.47
C GLN A 60 -17.50 -4.13 -4.24
N ARG A 61 -17.74 -4.00 -5.56
CA ARG A 61 -16.98 -3.09 -6.41
C ARG A 61 -17.10 -1.62 -5.99
N LEU A 62 -18.30 -1.15 -5.64
CA LEU A 62 -18.53 0.28 -5.38
C LEU A 62 -18.20 0.72 -3.95
N LEU A 63 -18.30 -0.16 -2.94
CA LEU A 63 -18.04 0.20 -1.55
C LEU A 63 -16.70 -0.30 -1.03
N HIS A 64 -16.18 -1.37 -1.60
CA HIS A 64 -14.97 -2.02 -1.12
C HIS A 64 -13.83 -1.97 -2.14
N GLY A 65 -14.12 -1.90 -3.45
CA GLY A 65 -13.10 -1.92 -4.49
C GLY A 65 -12.54 -3.33 -4.68
N SER A 66 -11.24 -3.43 -5.01
CA SER A 66 -10.55 -4.70 -5.24
C SER A 66 -9.32 -4.86 -4.35
N GLY A 67 -9.02 -6.10 -3.98
CA GLY A 67 -7.87 -6.46 -3.16
C GLY A 67 -8.10 -7.66 -2.25
N VAL A 68 -7.06 -8.01 -1.50
CA VAL A 68 -7.05 -9.10 -0.52
C VAL A 68 -7.77 -8.67 0.76
N VAL A 69 -8.76 -9.43 1.18
CA VAL A 69 -9.55 -9.17 2.39
C VAL A 69 -8.99 -9.97 3.57
N ALA A 70 -8.60 -11.23 3.35
CA ALA A 70 -8.07 -12.11 4.38
C ALA A 70 -7.13 -13.18 3.80
N GLY A 71 -6.13 -13.59 4.57
CA GLY A 71 -5.27 -14.74 4.24
C GLY A 71 -4.31 -14.51 3.07
N TYR A 72 -4.16 -15.55 2.24
CA TYR A 72 -3.11 -15.67 1.22
C TYR A 72 -1.69 -15.47 1.76
N PRO A 73 -1.28 -16.16 2.84
CA PRO A 73 0.13 -16.16 3.23
C PRO A 73 0.94 -16.84 2.14
N VAL A 74 2.03 -16.21 1.71
CA VAL A 74 2.96 -16.77 0.74
C VAL A 74 4.27 -17.07 1.46
N ARG A 75 4.75 -18.31 1.35
CA ARG A 75 6.02 -18.74 1.93
C ARG A 75 6.77 -19.62 0.92
N PHE A 76 8.09 -19.58 0.98
CA PHE A 76 8.95 -20.48 0.22
C PHE A 76 9.63 -21.44 1.18
N ASP A 77 9.57 -22.72 0.85
CA ASP A 77 10.27 -23.80 1.53
C ASP A 77 11.56 -24.11 0.75
N ALA A 78 12.71 -23.81 1.38
CA ALA A 78 14.00 -23.98 0.75
C ALA A 78 14.50 -25.44 0.76
N ASP A 79 13.92 -26.31 1.57
CA ASP A 79 14.33 -27.72 1.63
C ASP A 79 13.81 -28.50 0.42
N ASP A 80 12.57 -28.20 -0.01
CA ASP A 80 11.89 -28.87 -1.13
C ASP A 80 11.73 -27.98 -2.38
N PHE A 81 12.20 -26.72 -2.32
CA PHE A 81 12.05 -25.71 -3.37
C PHE A 81 10.60 -25.42 -3.76
N GLU A 82 9.69 -25.52 -2.79
CA GLU A 82 8.25 -25.32 -2.99
C GLU A 82 7.80 -23.93 -2.52
N LEU A 83 7.01 -23.27 -3.35
CA LEU A 83 6.25 -22.09 -2.98
C LEU A 83 4.88 -22.54 -2.48
N HIS A 84 4.48 -22.08 -1.30
CA HIS A 84 3.17 -22.34 -0.72
C HIS A 84 2.36 -21.05 -0.63
N VAL A 85 1.09 -21.15 -1.03
CA VAL A 85 0.08 -20.11 -0.87
C VAL A 85 -1.06 -20.66 -0.03
N GLY A 86 -1.19 -20.16 1.20
CA GLY A 86 -2.24 -20.58 2.10
C GLY A 86 -3.63 -20.06 1.71
N PRO A 87 -4.69 -20.58 2.35
CA PRO A 87 -6.07 -20.17 2.07
C PRO A 87 -6.28 -18.67 2.28
N GLY A 88 -7.23 -18.11 1.55
CA GLY A 88 -7.47 -16.67 1.52
C GLY A 88 -8.72 -16.27 0.77
N TYR A 89 -9.11 -15.01 0.95
CA TYR A 89 -10.27 -14.41 0.32
C TYR A 89 -9.92 -13.00 -0.19
N ALA A 90 -10.25 -12.76 -1.45
CA ALA A 90 -10.04 -11.48 -2.14
C ALA A 90 -11.23 -11.13 -3.03
N ILE A 91 -11.28 -9.88 -3.47
CA ILE A 91 -12.32 -9.33 -4.35
C ILE A 91 -11.64 -8.70 -5.55
N ASP A 92 -12.01 -9.10 -6.77
CA ASP A 92 -11.45 -8.51 -7.98
C ASP A 92 -12.13 -7.18 -8.38
N ALA A 93 -11.66 -6.54 -9.46
CA ALA A 93 -12.19 -5.26 -9.91
C ALA A 93 -13.65 -5.30 -10.42
N LEU A 94 -14.20 -6.50 -10.70
CA LEU A 94 -15.61 -6.67 -11.05
C LEU A 94 -16.49 -6.92 -9.82
N GLY A 95 -15.89 -7.16 -8.65
CA GLY A 95 -16.56 -7.49 -7.41
C GLY A 95 -16.79 -8.99 -7.23
N ARG A 96 -16.06 -9.84 -7.97
CA ARG A 96 -16.14 -11.30 -7.87
C ARG A 96 -15.31 -11.80 -6.69
N ASP A 97 -15.80 -12.87 -6.08
CA ASP A 97 -15.16 -13.51 -4.94
C ASP A 97 -14.03 -14.44 -5.41
N LEU A 98 -12.84 -14.23 -4.84
CA LEU A 98 -11.67 -15.06 -5.04
C LEU A 98 -11.42 -15.80 -3.72
N LEU A 99 -12.08 -16.93 -3.53
CA LEU A 99 -11.91 -17.77 -2.36
C LEU A 99 -10.98 -18.95 -2.69
N LEU A 100 -9.87 -19.02 -1.95
CA LEU A 100 -9.01 -20.20 -1.90
C LEU A 100 -9.23 -20.90 -0.55
N ASP A 101 -9.79 -22.10 -0.58
CA ASP A 101 -10.24 -22.84 0.59
C ASP A 101 -9.14 -23.69 1.26
N SER A 102 -8.11 -24.07 0.51
CA SER A 102 -6.96 -24.84 1.00
C SER A 102 -5.62 -24.31 0.49
N GLU A 103 -4.53 -24.60 1.22
CA GLU A 103 -3.18 -24.30 0.76
C GLU A 103 -2.89 -24.99 -0.58
N GLN A 104 -2.24 -24.27 -1.49
CA GLN A 104 -1.70 -24.79 -2.74
C GLN A 104 -0.18 -24.61 -2.75
N CYS A 105 0.53 -25.58 -3.31
CA CYS A 105 1.98 -25.50 -3.47
C CYS A 105 2.42 -25.75 -4.92
N VAL A 106 3.57 -25.19 -5.27
CA VAL A 106 4.22 -25.41 -6.56
C VAL A 106 5.73 -25.49 -6.38
N SER A 107 6.36 -26.50 -6.97
CA SER A 107 7.82 -26.61 -7.04
C SER A 107 8.35 -25.63 -8.09
N LEU A 108 9.18 -24.67 -7.68
CA LEU A 108 9.75 -23.67 -8.58
C LEU A 108 10.58 -24.29 -9.72
N PRO A 109 11.43 -25.30 -9.48
CA PRO A 109 12.10 -26.03 -10.56
C PRO A 109 11.16 -26.63 -11.60
N LYS A 110 10.12 -27.36 -11.17
CA LYS A 110 9.18 -28.01 -12.11
C LYS A 110 8.35 -27.00 -12.89
N TRP A 111 7.99 -25.90 -12.23
CA TRP A 111 7.34 -24.78 -12.89
C TRP A 111 8.27 -24.18 -13.95
N TRP A 112 9.53 -23.91 -13.59
CA TRP A 112 10.52 -23.37 -14.53
C TRP A 112 10.77 -24.29 -15.72
N GLU A 113 10.94 -25.61 -15.52
CA GLU A 113 11.10 -26.58 -16.61
C GLU A 113 9.97 -26.51 -17.65
N LYS A 114 8.75 -26.17 -17.22
CA LYS A 114 7.59 -26.04 -18.10
C LYS A 114 7.54 -24.70 -18.83
N HIS A 115 7.98 -23.62 -18.19
CA HIS A 115 7.83 -22.24 -18.66
C HIS A 115 9.12 -21.64 -19.25
N ALA A 116 10.26 -22.31 -19.15
CA ALA A 116 11.55 -21.81 -19.63
C ALA A 116 11.61 -21.54 -21.14
N GLY A 117 10.65 -22.06 -21.91
CA GLY A 117 10.53 -21.84 -23.35
C GLY A 117 9.39 -20.91 -23.75
N ASP A 118 8.73 -20.25 -22.80
CA ASP A 118 7.69 -19.26 -23.09
C ASP A 118 8.34 -17.92 -23.49
N ASP A 119 7.71 -17.20 -24.43
CA ASP A 119 8.21 -15.94 -25.01
C ASP A 119 8.55 -14.89 -23.91
N GLU A 120 7.85 -14.90 -22.78
CA GLU A 120 8.11 -14.01 -21.65
C GLU A 120 9.49 -14.23 -21.01
N PHE A 121 10.18 -15.33 -21.30
CA PHE A 121 11.48 -15.71 -20.74
C PHE A 121 12.64 -15.71 -21.74
N ASP A 122 12.41 -15.26 -22.98
CA ASP A 122 13.39 -15.28 -24.08
C ASP A 122 14.70 -14.50 -23.81
N ASP A 123 14.68 -13.50 -22.92
CA ASP A 123 15.87 -12.73 -22.55
C ASP A 123 16.79 -13.46 -21.55
N ILE A 124 16.35 -14.59 -20.99
CA ILE A 124 17.15 -15.40 -20.07
C ILE A 124 18.18 -16.21 -20.86
N ALA A 125 19.45 -15.82 -20.72
CA ALA A 125 20.55 -16.39 -21.51
C ALA A 125 20.77 -17.91 -21.32
N SER A 126 20.36 -18.48 -20.18
CA SER A 126 20.52 -19.90 -19.87
C SER A 126 19.31 -20.46 -19.15
N ALA A 127 18.58 -21.37 -19.80
CA ALA A 127 17.49 -22.11 -19.16
C ALA A 127 17.96 -22.97 -17.97
N LYS A 128 19.26 -23.30 -17.88
CA LYS A 128 19.83 -24.08 -16.78
C LYS A 128 20.32 -23.25 -15.60
N ASP A 129 20.31 -21.93 -15.72
CA ASP A 129 20.73 -21.00 -14.67
C ASP A 129 20.04 -19.65 -14.92
N ALA A 130 18.88 -19.48 -14.30
CA ALA A 130 17.94 -18.41 -14.60
C ALA A 130 17.65 -17.56 -13.36
N ARG A 131 17.65 -16.23 -13.54
CA ARG A 131 17.35 -15.25 -12.49
C ARG A 131 16.33 -14.23 -12.96
N PHE A 132 15.26 -14.06 -12.20
CA PHE A 132 14.16 -13.15 -12.54
C PHE A 132 13.28 -12.89 -11.30
N ASP A 133 12.33 -11.97 -11.44
CA ASP A 133 11.30 -11.73 -10.44
C ASP A 133 9.97 -12.35 -10.91
N LEU A 134 9.16 -12.83 -9.96
CA LEU A 134 7.84 -13.38 -10.23
C LEU A 134 6.77 -12.67 -9.38
N ASP A 135 5.59 -12.46 -9.95
CA ASP A 135 4.40 -12.09 -9.20
C ASP A 135 3.53 -13.35 -8.99
N VAL A 136 3.18 -13.61 -7.73
CA VAL A 136 2.15 -14.59 -7.36
C VAL A 136 0.82 -13.87 -7.47
N VAL A 137 -0.04 -14.30 -8.37
CA VAL A 137 -1.36 -13.69 -8.60
C VAL A 137 -2.49 -14.68 -8.32
N VAL A 138 -3.68 -14.16 -8.09
CA VAL A 138 -4.92 -14.94 -8.02
C VAL A 138 -5.94 -14.38 -9.01
N CYS A 139 -6.53 -15.26 -9.80
CA CYS A 139 -7.49 -14.95 -10.84
C CYS A 139 -8.83 -15.63 -10.53
N TYR A 140 -9.91 -15.02 -11.00
CA TYR A 140 -11.23 -15.65 -10.95
C TYR A 140 -11.30 -16.76 -12.00
N GLY A 141 -11.92 -17.88 -11.64
CA GLY A 141 -12.36 -18.89 -12.60
C GLY A 141 -13.77 -19.36 -12.27
N SER A 142 -14.46 -19.93 -13.27
CA SER A 142 -15.75 -20.56 -13.01
C SER A 142 -16.00 -21.76 -13.91
N CYS A 143 -16.20 -22.92 -13.29
CA CYS A 143 -16.26 -24.20 -13.97
C CYS A 143 -17.64 -24.84 -13.88
N LEU A 144 -18.07 -25.40 -15.01
CA LEU A 144 -19.21 -26.31 -15.06
C LEU A 144 -18.89 -27.61 -14.31
N ASP A 145 -19.80 -28.02 -13.45
CA ASP A 145 -19.67 -29.21 -12.62
C ASP A 145 -20.98 -30.02 -12.58
N GLN A 146 -20.89 -31.28 -12.14
CA GLN A 146 -21.99 -32.24 -12.09
C GLN A 146 -22.65 -32.48 -13.46
N PRO A 147 -21.99 -33.24 -14.37
CA PRO A 147 -22.60 -33.61 -15.63
C PRO A 147 -23.86 -34.46 -15.40
N VAL A 148 -24.95 -34.07 -16.04
CA VAL A 148 -26.26 -34.73 -15.95
C VAL A 148 -26.84 -34.98 -17.35
N PRO A 149 -27.60 -36.07 -17.54
CA PRO A 149 -28.36 -36.27 -18.78
C PRO A 149 -29.35 -35.12 -19.00
N ALA A 150 -29.30 -34.52 -20.18
CA ALA A 150 -30.23 -33.49 -20.63
C ALA A 150 -31.19 -34.07 -21.68
N ILE A 151 -32.39 -33.49 -21.74
CA ILE A 151 -33.33 -33.80 -22.81
C ILE A 151 -32.77 -33.16 -24.08
N ALA A 152 -32.38 -34.00 -25.04
CA ALA A 152 -31.90 -33.55 -26.34
C ALA A 152 -32.97 -32.70 -27.03
N GLU A 153 -32.55 -31.66 -27.75
CA GLU A 153 -33.51 -30.92 -28.58
C GLU A 153 -34.19 -31.87 -29.58
N PRO A 154 -35.49 -31.70 -29.87
CA PRO A 154 -36.28 -32.65 -30.67
C PRO A 154 -35.70 -32.98 -32.06
N CYS A 155 -34.74 -32.18 -32.54
CA CYS A 155 -34.10 -32.30 -33.84
C CYS A 155 -32.63 -32.81 -33.78
N ALA A 156 -32.06 -33.04 -32.59
CA ALA A 156 -30.64 -33.35 -32.40
C ALA A 156 -30.28 -34.86 -32.56
N GLY A 157 -31.25 -35.73 -32.86
CA GLY A 157 -31.02 -37.16 -33.03
C GLY A 157 -30.92 -37.95 -31.71
N SER A 158 -30.50 -39.22 -31.78
CA SER A 158 -30.56 -40.17 -30.65
C SER A 158 -29.37 -40.12 -29.69
N ALA A 159 -28.62 -39.03 -29.64
CA ALA A 159 -27.56 -38.84 -28.65
C ALA A 159 -28.16 -38.25 -27.36
N ALA A 160 -27.80 -38.83 -26.21
CA ALA A 160 -28.11 -38.21 -24.93
C ALA A 160 -27.18 -37.00 -24.76
N ASP A 161 -27.75 -35.78 -24.79
CA ASP A 161 -26.97 -34.58 -24.49
C ASP A 161 -26.58 -34.58 -23.01
N ILE A 162 -25.32 -34.26 -22.71
CA ILE A 162 -24.86 -34.02 -21.35
C ILE A 162 -24.85 -32.52 -21.11
N ALA A 163 -25.60 -32.07 -20.10
CA ALA A 163 -25.51 -30.72 -19.55
C ALA A 163 -24.86 -30.76 -18.16
N TYR A 164 -24.59 -29.60 -17.58
CA TYR A 164 -23.97 -29.49 -16.25
C TYR A 164 -24.95 -28.84 -15.29
N ALA A 165 -25.18 -29.47 -14.14
CA ALA A 165 -26.13 -28.99 -13.15
C ALA A 165 -25.59 -27.85 -12.28
N ARG A 166 -24.26 -27.63 -12.28
CA ARG A 166 -23.59 -26.64 -11.45
C ARG A 166 -22.66 -25.76 -12.26
N LEU A 167 -22.55 -24.53 -11.79
CA LEU A 167 -21.47 -23.61 -12.13
C LEU A 167 -20.84 -23.19 -10.80
N CYS A 168 -19.56 -23.52 -10.62
CA CYS A 168 -18.81 -23.27 -9.39
C CYS A 168 -17.76 -22.20 -9.65
N GLU A 169 -17.81 -21.11 -8.88
CA GLU A 169 -16.73 -20.12 -8.84
C GLU A 169 -15.52 -20.72 -8.12
N ASN A 170 -14.32 -20.37 -8.58
CA ASN A 170 -13.06 -20.76 -7.95
C ASN A 170 -12.02 -19.64 -8.09
N ALA A 171 -10.97 -19.74 -7.28
CA ALA A 171 -9.78 -18.91 -7.37
C ALA A 171 -8.62 -19.74 -7.95
N GLN A 172 -8.00 -19.25 -9.01
CA GLN A 172 -6.85 -19.88 -9.65
C GLN A 172 -5.61 -19.06 -9.35
N LEU A 173 -4.59 -19.69 -8.78
CA LEU A 173 -3.32 -19.03 -8.54
C LEU A 173 -2.53 -18.95 -9.85
N ALA A 174 -1.66 -17.96 -10.02
CA ALA A 174 -0.69 -17.96 -11.10
C ALA A 174 0.67 -17.42 -10.68
N LEU A 175 1.73 -17.89 -11.33
CA LEU A 175 3.03 -17.27 -11.32
C LEU A 175 3.19 -16.59 -12.66
N LEU A 176 3.41 -15.28 -12.64
CA LEU A 176 3.66 -14.47 -13.82
C LEU A 176 5.04 -13.86 -13.68
N ARG A 177 5.74 -13.71 -14.81
CA ARG A 177 6.98 -12.95 -14.82
C ARG A 177 6.69 -11.52 -14.38
N HIS A 178 7.43 -11.05 -13.38
CA HIS A 178 7.34 -9.65 -13.03
C HIS A 178 8.10 -8.81 -14.06
N VAL A 179 7.39 -7.83 -14.61
CA VAL A 179 7.96 -6.76 -15.43
C VAL A 179 7.44 -5.46 -14.83
N ASP A 180 8.31 -4.46 -14.68
CA ASP A 180 7.89 -3.14 -14.22
C ASP A 180 6.81 -2.61 -15.16
N ALA A 181 5.59 -2.49 -14.63
CA ALA A 181 4.46 -2.05 -15.42
C ALA A 181 4.71 -0.62 -15.93
N PRO A 182 4.43 -0.34 -17.21
CA PRO A 182 4.44 1.04 -17.68
C PRO A 182 3.41 1.85 -16.87
N PRO A 183 3.62 3.17 -16.72
CA PRO A 183 2.67 4.03 -16.02
C PRO A 183 1.27 3.87 -16.61
N ALA A 184 0.28 3.67 -15.73
CA ALA A 184 -1.09 3.36 -16.14
C ALA A 184 -1.63 4.41 -17.12
N ALA A 185 -2.25 3.94 -18.21
CA ALA A 185 -2.81 4.80 -19.25
C ALA A 185 -4.00 5.65 -18.77
N SER A 186 -4.61 5.28 -17.63
CA SER A 186 -5.71 6.02 -17.01
C SER A 186 -5.49 6.15 -15.51
N PRO A 187 -5.91 7.27 -14.90
CA PRO A 187 -5.81 7.46 -13.46
C PRO A 187 -6.65 6.41 -12.72
N ALA A 188 -6.13 5.95 -11.58
CA ALA A 188 -6.85 5.05 -10.71
C ALA A 188 -8.17 5.68 -10.20
N PRO A 189 -9.17 4.86 -9.81
CA PRO A 189 -10.35 5.34 -9.11
C PRO A 189 -9.98 6.24 -7.92
N TYR A 190 -10.77 7.28 -7.67
CA TYR A 190 -10.53 8.23 -6.59
C TYR A 190 -9.15 8.94 -6.63
N HIS A 191 -8.51 9.06 -7.79
CA HIS A 191 -7.18 9.69 -7.93
C HIS A 191 -7.06 11.06 -7.24
N LEU A 192 -8.07 11.94 -7.33
CA LEU A 192 -8.07 13.25 -6.64
C LEU A 192 -7.97 13.13 -5.13
N LEU A 193 -8.60 12.11 -4.53
CA LEU A 193 -8.50 11.85 -3.10
C LEU A 193 -7.12 11.27 -2.76
N GLY A 194 -6.59 10.38 -3.60
CA GLY A 194 -5.22 9.90 -3.50
C GLY A 194 -4.19 11.04 -3.52
N ARG A 195 -4.37 12.01 -4.43
CA ARG A 195 -3.58 13.24 -4.51
C ARG A 195 -3.68 14.09 -3.26
N TRP A 196 -4.90 14.30 -2.75
CA TRP A 196 -5.14 15.06 -1.53
C TRP A 196 -4.42 14.46 -0.32
N LEU A 197 -4.38 13.13 -0.24
CA LEU A 197 -3.72 12.38 0.82
C LEU A 197 -2.21 12.19 0.61
N GLY A 198 -1.67 12.63 -0.54
CA GLY A 198 -0.26 12.44 -0.89
C GLY A 198 0.12 10.98 -1.19
N LEU A 199 -0.86 10.13 -1.51
CA LEU A 199 -0.67 8.71 -1.81
C LEU A 199 -0.30 8.45 -3.27
N THR A 200 -0.67 9.37 -4.17
CA THR A 200 -0.46 9.22 -5.61
C THR A 200 0.21 10.47 -6.20
N ALA A 201 0.93 10.26 -7.30
CA ALA A 201 1.45 11.35 -8.13
C ALA A 201 0.33 11.98 -8.98
N ALA A 202 0.59 13.20 -9.48
CA ALA A 202 -0.31 13.89 -10.39
C ALA A 202 -0.60 13.08 -11.65
N ALA A 203 -1.88 12.83 -11.90
CA ALA A 203 -2.30 12.22 -13.15
C ALA A 203 -2.07 13.20 -14.31
N THR A 204 -1.35 12.73 -15.32
CA THR A 204 -1.05 13.50 -16.53
C THR A 204 -1.72 12.87 -17.74
N GLY A 205 -2.15 13.70 -18.69
CA GLY A 205 -2.56 13.23 -20.00
C GLY A 205 -1.38 12.76 -20.85
N SER A 206 -1.67 12.33 -22.08
CA SER A 206 -0.69 11.84 -23.05
C SER A 206 0.42 12.85 -23.41
N GLU A 207 0.17 14.15 -23.21
CA GLU A 207 1.16 15.22 -23.42
C GLU A 207 1.98 15.56 -22.16
N GLY A 208 1.87 14.79 -21.08
CA GLY A 208 2.55 15.05 -19.80
C GLY A 208 2.00 16.25 -19.00
N LYS A 209 0.91 16.87 -19.47
CA LYS A 209 0.22 17.94 -18.74
C LYS A 209 -0.75 17.36 -17.69
N PRO A 210 -0.95 18.03 -16.54
CA PRO A 210 -1.96 17.63 -15.57
C PRO A 210 -3.33 17.53 -16.22
N LEU A 211 -4.12 16.53 -15.84
CA LEU A 211 -5.52 16.42 -16.25
C LEU A 211 -6.32 17.65 -15.75
N PRO A 212 -7.45 18.02 -16.38
CA PRO A 212 -8.25 19.15 -15.94
C PRO A 212 -8.67 19.09 -14.47
N ALA A 213 -9.01 17.90 -13.97
CA ALA A 213 -9.32 17.66 -12.56
C ALA A 213 -8.13 17.92 -11.63
N GLU A 214 -6.92 17.58 -12.09
CA GLU A 214 -5.67 17.79 -11.36
C GLU A 214 -5.26 19.26 -11.33
N GLN A 215 -5.44 19.96 -12.45
CA GLN A 215 -5.23 21.40 -12.52
C GLN A 215 -6.18 22.13 -11.56
N TRP A 216 -7.47 21.77 -11.55
CA TRP A 216 -8.45 22.32 -10.63
C TRP A 216 -8.05 22.12 -9.16
N LEU A 217 -7.54 20.93 -8.79
CA LEU A 217 -7.08 20.67 -7.42
C LEU A 217 -5.88 21.54 -7.06
N ASN A 218 -4.89 21.67 -7.96
CA ASN A 218 -3.72 22.52 -7.75
C ASN A 218 -4.14 23.99 -7.53
N ASP A 219 -5.00 24.52 -8.39
CA ASP A 219 -5.49 25.90 -8.30
C ASP A 219 -6.28 26.13 -7.00
N SER A 220 -7.09 25.13 -6.59
CA SER A 220 -7.87 25.18 -5.36
C SER A 220 -6.98 25.17 -4.11
N LEU A 221 -5.92 24.35 -4.10
CA LEU A 221 -4.93 24.31 -3.02
C LEU A 221 -4.15 25.63 -2.92
N ALA A 222 -3.74 26.20 -4.05
CA ALA A 222 -3.09 27.51 -4.09
C ALA A 222 -4.02 28.61 -3.55
N GLY A 223 -5.31 28.55 -3.89
CA GLY A 223 -6.33 29.43 -3.33
C GLY A 223 -6.45 29.34 -1.81
N VAL A 224 -6.42 28.13 -1.24
CA VAL A 224 -6.42 27.93 0.23
C VAL A 224 -5.15 28.51 0.86
N GLN A 225 -3.98 28.30 0.26
CA GLN A 225 -2.70 28.80 0.79
C GLN A 225 -2.61 30.33 0.78
N ALA A 226 -3.29 31.00 -0.15
CA ALA A 226 -3.35 32.46 -0.23
C ALA A 226 -4.23 33.10 0.87
N LEU A 227 -5.06 32.33 1.58
CA LEU A 227 -5.91 32.84 2.65
C LEU A 227 -5.13 33.12 3.94
N PRO A 228 -5.61 34.01 4.83
CA PRO A 228 -5.07 34.19 6.16
C PRO A 228 -5.05 32.87 6.95
N ALA A 229 -3.99 32.63 7.74
CA ALA A 229 -3.79 31.36 8.46
C ALA A 229 -4.99 30.91 9.31
N ALA A 230 -5.74 31.85 9.89
CA ALA A 230 -6.93 31.57 10.69
C ALA A 230 -8.09 30.96 9.87
N GLU A 231 -8.14 31.22 8.57
CA GLU A 231 -9.20 30.78 7.66
C GLU A 231 -8.84 29.50 6.89
N GLN A 232 -7.55 29.18 6.79
CA GLN A 232 -7.05 28.04 6.00
C GLN A 232 -7.66 26.70 6.44
N ALA A 233 -7.83 26.48 7.75
CA ALA A 233 -8.38 25.21 8.26
C ALA A 233 -9.83 24.98 7.79
N ALA A 234 -10.67 26.01 7.87
CA ALA A 234 -12.08 25.94 7.44
C ALA A 234 -12.19 25.81 5.91
N ALA A 235 -11.35 26.53 5.17
CA ALA A 235 -11.27 26.43 3.72
C ALA A 235 -10.81 25.04 3.27
N ARG A 236 -9.80 24.46 3.94
CA ARG A 236 -9.31 23.11 3.67
C ARG A 236 -10.37 22.03 3.93
N ALA A 237 -11.13 22.15 5.02
CA ALA A 237 -12.25 21.25 5.30
C ALA A 237 -13.37 21.34 4.25
N THR A 238 -13.61 22.53 3.72
CA THR A 238 -14.58 22.74 2.63
C THR A 238 -14.08 22.14 1.32
N LEU A 239 -12.80 22.35 0.99
CA LEU A 239 -12.17 21.77 -0.19
C LEU A 239 -12.18 20.24 -0.15
N LEU A 240 -11.92 19.62 1.01
CA LEU A 240 -12.00 18.16 1.14
C LEU A 240 -13.39 17.61 0.77
N ARG A 241 -14.48 18.30 1.16
CA ARG A 241 -15.84 17.89 0.77
C ARG A 241 -16.04 17.92 -0.74
N GLU A 242 -15.54 18.98 -1.40
CA GLU A 242 -15.61 19.14 -2.85
C GLU A 242 -14.74 18.11 -3.59
N VAL A 243 -13.50 17.88 -3.12
CA VAL A 243 -12.61 16.83 -3.64
C VAL A 243 -13.29 15.47 -3.54
N SER A 244 -13.92 15.17 -2.40
CA SER A 244 -14.64 13.91 -2.20
C SER A 244 -15.82 13.78 -3.16
N ALA A 245 -16.63 14.82 -3.32
CA ALA A 245 -17.77 14.82 -4.23
C ALA A 245 -17.35 14.61 -5.69
N ARG A 246 -16.28 15.28 -6.14
CA ARG A 246 -15.72 15.10 -7.49
C ARG A 246 -15.14 13.70 -7.69
N ALA A 247 -14.37 13.23 -6.72
CA ALA A 247 -13.80 11.88 -6.78
C ALA A 247 -14.88 10.80 -6.89
N VAL A 248 -16.04 10.96 -6.23
CA VAL A 248 -17.20 10.07 -6.35
C VAL A 248 -17.91 10.24 -7.70
N ALA A 249 -18.05 11.47 -8.21
CA ALA A 249 -18.71 11.74 -9.49
C ALA A 249 -17.97 11.10 -10.69
N ASP A 250 -16.66 10.89 -10.57
CA ASP A 250 -15.83 10.22 -11.57
C ASP A 250 -15.99 8.68 -11.56
N ILE A 251 -16.68 8.10 -10.57
CA ILE A 251 -16.87 6.66 -10.45
C ILE A 251 -18.12 6.21 -11.23
N SER A 252 -17.92 5.32 -12.19
CA SER A 252 -19.04 4.66 -12.86
C SER A 252 -19.76 3.68 -11.92
N PRO A 253 -21.09 3.76 -11.77
CA PRO A 253 -21.86 2.77 -11.02
C PRO A 253 -22.00 1.43 -11.78
N PHE A 254 -21.67 1.42 -13.07
CA PHE A 254 -21.79 0.26 -13.95
C PHE A 254 -20.47 -0.50 -14.03
N ALA A 255 -20.56 -1.82 -14.23
CA ALA A 255 -19.38 -2.59 -14.61
C ALA A 255 -18.85 -2.07 -15.96
N PRO A 256 -17.53 -2.16 -16.22
CA PRO A 256 -16.96 -1.83 -17.52
C PRO A 256 -17.72 -2.53 -18.65
N ALA A 257 -18.08 -1.81 -19.71
CA ALA A 257 -18.86 -2.35 -20.84
C ALA A 257 -18.08 -3.40 -21.65
N HIS A 258 -16.75 -3.33 -21.61
CA HIS A 258 -15.86 -4.38 -22.07
C HIS A 258 -15.23 -4.99 -20.82
N ALA A 259 -15.35 -6.31 -20.66
CA ALA A 259 -14.56 -6.99 -19.64
C ALA A 259 -13.09 -6.69 -19.97
N PRO A 260 -12.30 -6.10 -19.06
CA PRO A 260 -10.85 -6.11 -19.23
C PRO A 260 -10.40 -7.57 -19.42
N ASP A 261 -9.26 -7.77 -20.09
CA ASP A 261 -8.73 -9.14 -20.26
C ASP A 261 -8.67 -9.80 -18.88
N GLU A 262 -9.05 -11.08 -18.75
CA GLU A 262 -9.13 -11.71 -17.41
C GLU A 262 -7.79 -11.65 -16.66
N ALA A 263 -6.67 -11.60 -17.39
CA ALA A 263 -5.33 -11.36 -16.86
C ALA A 263 -5.22 -10.02 -16.11
N ASP A 264 -5.90 -8.96 -16.59
CA ASP A 264 -5.92 -7.63 -15.97
C ASP A 264 -6.80 -7.60 -14.69
N LEU A 265 -7.61 -8.64 -14.46
CA LEU A 265 -8.45 -8.77 -13.27
C LEU A 265 -7.79 -9.60 -12.16
N CYS A 266 -6.68 -10.28 -12.47
CA CYS A 266 -5.93 -11.03 -11.48
C CYS A 266 -5.30 -10.07 -10.45
N LEU A 267 -5.28 -10.50 -9.18
CA LEU A 267 -4.70 -9.73 -8.10
C LEU A 267 -3.34 -10.28 -7.71
N THR A 268 -2.32 -9.44 -7.66
CA THR A 268 -1.03 -9.79 -7.06
C THR A 268 -1.21 -10.04 -5.56
N LEU A 269 -0.80 -11.22 -5.10
CA LEU A 269 -0.76 -11.63 -3.70
C LEU A 269 0.61 -11.37 -3.06
N ALA A 270 1.68 -11.59 -3.81
CA ALA A 270 3.05 -11.39 -3.37
C ALA A 270 3.97 -11.22 -4.59
N ARG A 271 5.10 -10.54 -4.38
CA ARG A 271 6.22 -10.56 -5.32
C ARG A 271 7.38 -11.37 -4.78
N LEU A 272 7.95 -12.23 -5.62
CA LEU A 272 9.15 -13.01 -5.34
C LEU A 272 10.32 -12.29 -6.00
N ARG A 273 11.26 -11.82 -5.19
CA ARG A 273 12.46 -11.12 -5.68
C ARG A 273 13.62 -12.09 -5.81
N GLU A 274 14.43 -11.88 -6.84
CA GLU A 274 15.67 -12.63 -7.07
C GLU A 274 15.42 -14.14 -7.07
N VAL A 275 14.35 -14.57 -7.77
CA VAL A 275 14.09 -15.99 -7.98
C VAL A 275 15.23 -16.54 -8.82
N HIS A 276 16.00 -17.47 -8.26
CA HIS A 276 17.13 -18.11 -8.92
C HIS A 276 16.87 -19.59 -9.01
N VAL A 277 16.72 -20.12 -10.23
CA VAL A 277 16.55 -21.55 -10.51
C VAL A 277 17.73 -22.01 -11.35
N TRP A 278 18.46 -23.03 -10.89
CA TRP A 278 19.62 -23.56 -11.60
C TRP A 278 19.72 -25.08 -11.51
N GLN A 279 20.50 -25.66 -12.42
CA GLN A 279 20.78 -27.09 -12.45
C GLN A 279 22.26 -27.35 -12.14
N ASP A 280 22.53 -28.17 -11.13
CA ASP A 280 23.88 -28.63 -10.79
C ASP A 280 23.96 -30.17 -10.75
N ALA A 281 25.05 -30.73 -10.20
CA ALA A 281 25.28 -32.17 -10.11
C ALA A 281 24.26 -32.92 -9.22
N SER A 282 23.58 -32.21 -8.31
CA SER A 282 22.54 -32.74 -7.43
C SER A 282 21.13 -32.65 -8.02
N GLY A 283 20.97 -31.98 -9.16
CA GLY A 283 19.69 -31.79 -9.85
C GLY A 283 19.32 -30.32 -9.93
N TRP A 284 18.02 -30.05 -10.04
CA TRP A 284 17.53 -28.68 -9.98
C TRP A 284 17.50 -28.16 -8.55
N GLN A 285 17.82 -26.88 -8.43
CA GLN A 285 17.85 -26.12 -7.19
C GLN A 285 17.10 -24.82 -7.41
N ALA A 286 16.54 -24.25 -6.34
CA ALA A 286 15.96 -22.92 -6.40
C ALA A 286 16.18 -22.12 -5.11
N THR A 287 16.28 -20.80 -5.23
CA THR A 287 16.27 -19.87 -4.11
C THR A 287 15.44 -18.64 -4.44
N ILE A 288 15.01 -17.92 -3.42
CA ILE A 288 14.32 -16.63 -3.53
C ILE A 288 15.00 -15.67 -2.57
N GLY A 289 15.29 -14.44 -3.01
CA GLY A 289 15.86 -13.41 -2.15
C GLY A 289 14.86 -12.91 -1.11
N SER A 290 13.64 -12.56 -1.53
CA SER A 290 12.57 -12.14 -0.62
C SER A 290 11.15 -12.42 -1.15
N VAL A 291 10.19 -12.49 -0.23
CA VAL A 291 8.75 -12.52 -0.53
C VAL A 291 8.14 -11.21 -0.04
N GLU A 292 7.73 -10.35 -0.97
CA GLU A 292 7.16 -9.03 -0.72
C GLU A 292 5.64 -9.08 -0.77
N LEU A 293 4.97 -9.06 0.38
CA LEU A 293 3.50 -8.97 0.46
C LEU A 293 2.98 -7.54 0.26
N ALA A 294 3.83 -6.53 0.46
CA ALA A 294 3.43 -5.11 0.42
C ALA A 294 3.01 -4.62 -0.98
N THR A 295 3.26 -5.42 -2.02
CA THR A 295 2.84 -5.13 -3.41
C THR A 295 1.35 -5.35 -3.64
N ARG A 296 0.67 -6.10 -2.75
CA ARG A 296 -0.76 -6.42 -2.91
C ARG A 296 -1.67 -5.30 -2.44
N ASN A 297 -2.75 -5.06 -3.17
CA ASN A 297 -3.85 -4.24 -2.67
C ASN A 297 -4.57 -4.99 -1.55
N SER A 298 -4.74 -4.36 -0.39
CA SER A 298 -5.40 -4.96 0.77
C SER A 298 -6.65 -4.17 1.15
N LEU A 299 -7.76 -4.89 1.38
CA LEU A 299 -9.01 -4.32 1.81
C LEU A 299 -9.13 -4.43 3.34
N LEU A 300 -9.16 -3.28 3.99
CA LEU A 300 -9.34 -3.19 5.43
C LEU A 300 -10.83 -3.08 5.79
N PRO A 301 -11.25 -3.57 6.97
CA PRO A 301 -12.61 -3.40 7.44
C PRO A 301 -13.01 -1.91 7.49
N THR A 302 -14.22 -1.59 7.04
CA THR A 302 -14.72 -0.21 6.99
C THR A 302 -14.68 0.48 8.35
N SER A 303 -14.92 -0.25 9.45
CA SER A 303 -14.81 0.27 10.81
C SER A 303 -13.39 0.69 11.17
N LEU A 304 -12.38 -0.05 10.71
CA LEU A 304 -10.97 0.31 10.91
C LEU A 304 -10.62 1.56 10.10
N LEU A 305 -11.05 1.63 8.83
CA LEU A 305 -10.85 2.81 7.99
C LEU A 305 -11.51 4.06 8.59
N GLN A 306 -12.74 3.96 9.07
CA GLN A 306 -13.43 5.05 9.77
C GLN A 306 -12.68 5.46 11.04
N THR A 307 -12.17 4.50 11.80
CA THR A 307 -11.35 4.76 12.99
C THR A 307 -10.06 5.48 12.61
N LEU A 308 -9.36 5.07 11.55
CA LEU A 308 -8.12 5.69 11.10
C LEU A 308 -8.32 7.11 10.56
N LEU A 309 -9.43 7.36 9.87
CA LEU A 309 -9.79 8.70 9.36
C LEU A 309 -10.20 9.67 10.47
N LEU A 310 -10.78 9.15 11.56
CA LEU A 310 -11.21 9.93 12.73
C LEU A 310 -10.17 9.95 13.85
N ALA A 311 -9.16 9.08 13.79
CA ALA A 311 -8.03 9.13 14.68
C ALA A 311 -7.26 10.41 14.35
N GLU A 312 -7.32 11.38 15.25
CA GLU A 312 -6.23 12.36 15.31
C GLU A 312 -4.93 11.55 15.38
N PRO A 313 -3.95 11.80 14.49
CA PRO A 313 -2.62 11.26 14.71
C PRO A 313 -2.26 11.61 16.15
N PRO A 314 -1.75 10.66 16.97
CA PRO A 314 -1.43 10.95 18.36
C PRO A 314 -0.67 12.27 18.37
N PRO A 315 -1.11 13.29 19.13
CA PRO A 315 -0.49 14.60 19.10
C PRO A 315 0.99 14.33 19.25
N ALA A 316 1.80 14.73 18.26
CA ALA A 316 3.24 14.49 18.27
C ALA A 316 3.69 14.89 19.65
N THR A 317 4.01 13.91 20.51
CA THR A 317 3.93 14.09 21.96
C THR A 317 4.75 15.32 22.27
N ALA A 318 4.08 16.43 22.60
CA ALA A 318 4.77 17.65 22.98
C ALA A 318 5.58 17.21 24.18
N ALA A 319 6.90 17.13 24.01
CA ALA A 319 7.77 16.63 25.06
C ALA A 319 7.46 17.41 26.33
N ALA A 320 7.18 16.72 27.44
CA ALA A 320 6.97 17.37 28.73
C ALA A 320 8.22 18.16 29.15
N GLY A 321 9.39 17.68 28.72
CA GLY A 321 10.68 18.37 28.80
C GLY A 321 10.87 19.42 27.71
N ALA A 322 11.71 20.42 27.98
CA ALA A 322 12.00 21.45 27.00
C ALA A 322 12.67 20.86 25.75
N VAL A 323 12.29 21.34 24.56
CA VAL A 323 12.93 20.99 23.28
C VAL A 323 13.35 22.25 22.54
N VAL A 324 14.37 22.15 21.70
CA VAL A 324 14.70 23.22 20.75
C VAL A 324 13.59 23.25 19.69
N VAL A 325 12.99 24.41 19.46
CA VAL A 325 11.93 24.54 18.45
C VAL A 325 12.49 24.32 17.05
N ALA A 326 11.66 23.82 16.13
CA ALA A 326 12.04 23.71 14.72
C ALA A 326 12.57 25.06 14.20
N ASP A 327 13.69 25.03 13.48
CA ASP A 327 14.42 26.21 12.97
C ASP A 327 14.84 27.23 14.04
N GLY A 328 14.79 26.85 15.32
CA GLY A 328 15.15 27.69 16.46
C GLY A 328 16.64 27.77 16.74
N ALA A 329 17.50 27.18 15.90
CA ALA A 329 18.94 27.17 16.06
C ALA A 329 19.60 28.01 14.96
N THR A 330 20.26 29.11 15.35
CA THR A 330 20.94 30.01 14.41
C THR A 330 22.38 30.26 14.83
N LEU A 331 23.25 30.48 13.85
CA LEU A 331 24.67 30.78 14.06
C LEU A 331 24.97 32.19 13.52
N SER A 332 25.61 33.03 14.33
CA SER A 332 26.13 34.34 13.93
C SER A 332 27.57 34.47 14.40
N GLY A 333 28.52 34.35 13.47
CA GLY A 333 29.95 34.31 13.83
C GLY A 333 30.29 33.09 14.68
N SER A 334 30.62 33.31 15.96
CA SER A 334 30.87 32.28 16.97
C SER A 334 29.70 32.06 17.93
N ASP A 335 28.61 32.83 17.80
CA ASP A 335 27.47 32.76 18.71
C ASP A 335 26.36 31.90 18.12
N VAL A 336 25.98 30.86 18.86
CA VAL A 336 24.86 29.97 18.53
C VAL A 336 23.68 30.34 19.41
N LYS A 337 22.57 30.77 18.80
CA LYS A 337 21.31 31.03 19.51
C LYS A 337 20.39 29.81 19.35
N LEU A 338 19.89 29.31 20.47
CA LEU A 338 18.89 28.25 20.54
C LEU A 338 17.60 28.81 21.14
N VAL A 339 16.46 28.53 20.50
CA VAL A 339 15.13 28.89 21.00
C VAL A 339 14.43 27.63 21.50
N PHE A 340 13.91 27.68 22.73
CA PHE A 340 13.26 26.53 23.38
C PHE A 340 11.74 26.64 23.36
N SER A 341 11.07 25.50 23.48
CA SER A 341 9.59 25.39 23.48
C SER A 341 8.93 25.90 24.75
N GLN A 342 9.70 26.08 25.84
CA GLN A 342 9.21 26.49 27.15
C GLN A 342 10.32 27.08 28.01
N LYS A 343 9.92 27.82 29.06
CA LYS A 343 10.82 28.37 30.07
C LYS A 343 11.74 27.30 30.68
N LEU A 344 13.03 27.62 30.79
CA LEU A 344 14.06 26.77 31.39
C LEU A 344 14.27 27.13 32.87
N ALA A 345 14.75 26.18 33.66
CA ALA A 345 15.21 26.44 35.02
C ALA A 345 16.60 27.11 34.96
N PRO A 346 16.76 28.38 35.38
CA PRO A 346 18.01 29.14 35.16
C PRO A 346 19.26 28.45 35.73
N ALA A 347 19.12 27.76 36.87
CA ALA A 347 20.23 27.04 37.51
C ALA A 347 20.76 25.86 36.69
N SER A 348 19.93 25.30 35.78
CA SER A 348 20.31 24.19 34.90
C SER A 348 20.94 24.66 33.57
N VAL A 349 20.82 25.95 33.24
CA VAL A 349 21.42 26.53 32.03
C VAL A 349 22.90 26.77 32.27
N GLN A 350 23.68 25.69 32.23
CA GLN A 350 25.14 25.71 32.44
C GLN A 350 25.84 25.16 31.20
N ALA A 351 27.13 25.47 31.04
CA ALA A 351 27.92 24.99 29.89
C ALA A 351 27.89 23.47 29.75
N ALA A 352 27.86 22.72 30.87
CA ALA A 352 27.78 21.26 30.87
C ALA A 352 26.46 20.69 30.29
N ALA A 353 25.41 21.50 30.22
CA ALA A 353 24.13 21.11 29.63
C ALA A 353 24.13 21.20 28.09
N PHE A 354 25.24 21.66 27.49
CA PHE A 354 25.37 21.86 26.06
C PHE A 354 26.68 21.26 25.53
N GLY A 355 26.59 20.49 24.45
CA GLY A 355 27.72 20.06 23.64
C GLY A 355 27.67 20.74 22.28
N ALA A 356 28.83 21.10 21.74
CA ALA A 356 28.94 21.61 20.38
C ALA A 356 30.08 20.88 19.66
N SER A 357 29.84 20.47 18.43
CA SER A 357 30.85 19.85 17.57
C SER A 357 30.66 20.24 16.11
N GLU A 358 31.74 20.42 15.37
CA GLU A 358 31.73 20.64 13.93
C GLU A 358 32.21 19.39 13.19
N TYR A 359 31.70 19.19 11.98
CA TYR A 359 32.25 18.23 11.03
C TYR A 359 33.08 18.97 9.98
N ILE A 360 34.36 18.61 9.90
CA ILE A 360 35.30 19.11 8.89
C ILE A 360 35.57 17.95 7.93
N ASP A 361 35.37 18.17 6.63
CA ASP A 361 35.27 17.08 5.64
C ASP A 361 36.50 16.15 5.63
N ASP A 362 37.69 16.69 5.86
CA ASP A 362 38.96 15.93 5.88
C ASP A 362 39.43 15.51 7.29
N GLU A 363 38.81 16.02 8.36
CA GLU A 363 39.29 15.82 9.75
C GLU A 363 38.24 15.19 10.68
N GLY A 364 37.00 15.00 10.20
CA GLY A 364 35.90 14.43 10.97
C GLY A 364 35.31 15.38 12.00
N TRP A 365 34.75 14.81 13.09
CA TRP A 365 34.09 15.58 14.15
C TRP A 365 35.09 16.18 15.14
N LYS A 366 35.07 17.50 15.30
CA LYS A 366 35.83 18.23 16.33
C LYS A 366 34.88 18.89 17.32
N THR A 367 35.20 18.81 18.61
CA THR A 367 34.39 19.40 19.68
C THR A 367 34.79 20.85 19.98
N PHE A 368 33.82 21.64 20.42
CA PHE A 368 34.02 22.96 21.01
C PHE A 368 33.90 22.86 22.53
N THR A 369 34.50 23.82 23.23
CA THR A 369 34.20 24.06 24.65
C THR A 369 33.37 25.34 24.72
N PRO A 370 32.03 25.26 24.81
CA PRO A 370 31.20 26.45 24.85
C PRO A 370 31.48 27.25 26.13
N ALA A 371 31.47 28.58 26.01
CA ALA A 371 31.51 29.48 27.16
C ALA A 371 30.23 29.35 28.01
N ALA A 372 30.18 30.08 29.12
CA ALA A 372 28.99 30.15 29.94
C ALA A 372 27.79 30.64 29.10
N PRO A 373 26.68 29.88 29.04
CA PRO A 373 25.51 30.26 28.25
C PRO A 373 24.87 31.54 28.78
N VAL A 374 24.40 32.40 27.87
CA VAL A 374 23.56 33.56 28.20
C VAL A 374 22.11 33.17 28.00
N TYR A 375 21.32 33.19 29.07
CA TYR A 375 19.90 32.87 29.04
C TYR A 375 19.05 34.15 28.94
N ASP A 376 18.26 34.26 27.88
CA ASP A 376 17.31 35.33 27.60
C ASP A 376 15.88 34.81 27.79
N GLU A 377 15.22 35.26 28.85
CA GLU A 377 13.84 34.88 29.19
C GLU A 377 12.82 36.00 28.90
N SER A 378 13.15 36.96 28.03
CA SER A 378 12.25 38.05 27.64
C SER A 378 10.93 37.58 27.03
N ASP A 379 10.94 36.44 26.32
CA ASP A 379 9.75 35.69 25.89
C ASP A 379 9.69 34.34 26.63
N PRO A 380 8.87 34.20 27.70
CA PRO A 380 8.77 32.95 28.46
C PRO A 380 8.20 31.77 27.65
N ALA A 381 7.49 32.03 26.56
CA ALA A 381 6.97 30.99 25.68
C ALA A 381 8.04 30.48 24.70
N ARG A 382 9.08 31.30 24.43
CA ARG A 382 10.17 31.00 23.50
C ARG A 382 11.50 31.57 24.00
N PRO A 383 12.02 31.12 25.15
CA PRO A 383 13.24 31.69 25.69
C PRO A 383 14.45 31.31 24.83
N GLY A 384 15.43 32.21 24.80
CA GLY A 384 16.67 32.04 24.05
C GLY A 384 17.84 31.61 24.95
N VAL A 385 18.68 30.71 24.47
CA VAL A 385 20.01 30.47 25.04
C VAL A 385 21.05 30.78 23.97
N THR A 386 21.97 31.68 24.28
CA THR A 386 23.12 31.98 23.42
C THR A 386 24.37 31.30 23.95
N LEU A 387 25.01 30.49 23.11
CA LEU A 387 26.27 29.81 23.37
C LEU A 387 27.37 30.46 22.54
N THR A 388 28.35 31.07 23.18
CA THR A 388 29.55 31.56 22.49
C THR A 388 30.58 30.44 22.41
N LEU A 389 30.97 30.09 21.18
CA LEU A 389 31.99 29.10 20.90
C LEU A 389 33.39 29.70 21.10
N ASP A 390 34.38 28.89 21.48
CA ASP A 390 35.78 29.31 21.68
C ASP A 390 36.45 29.81 20.38
N ARG A 391 35.90 29.42 19.23
CA ARG A 391 36.27 29.91 17.90
C ARG A 391 35.07 29.88 16.96
N ALA A 392 35.15 30.60 15.84
CA ALA A 392 34.17 30.48 14.77
C ALA A 392 34.27 29.09 14.10
N PRO A 393 33.14 28.40 13.82
CA PRO A 393 33.18 27.12 13.14
C PRO A 393 33.74 27.25 11.72
N ALA A 394 34.51 26.26 11.28
CA ALA A 394 35.06 26.17 9.92
C ALA A 394 34.47 25.01 9.12
N GLY A 395 33.85 24.03 9.79
CA GLY A 395 33.24 22.85 9.16
C GLY A 395 31.94 23.10 8.39
N SER A 396 31.59 22.16 7.53
CA SER A 396 30.37 22.15 6.70
C SER A 396 29.10 21.92 7.53
N ARG A 397 29.24 21.34 8.73
CA ARG A 397 28.12 21.07 9.66
C ARG A 397 28.49 21.42 11.07
N LEU A 398 27.58 22.10 11.78
CA LEU A 398 27.69 22.35 13.22
C LEU A 398 26.57 21.60 13.94
N ARG A 399 26.94 20.71 14.85
CA ARG A 399 26.04 19.94 15.69
C ARG A 399 26.01 20.53 17.09
N ILE A 400 24.82 20.79 17.59
CA ILE A 400 24.60 21.23 18.96
C ILE A 400 23.77 20.18 19.68
N THR A 401 24.26 19.74 20.83
CA THR A 401 23.62 18.73 21.68
C THR A 401 23.15 19.40 22.95
N VAL A 402 21.86 19.33 23.25
CA VAL A 402 21.32 19.69 24.56
C VAL A 402 21.27 18.41 25.40
N VAL A 403 21.90 18.44 26.57
CA VAL A 403 22.00 17.29 27.45
C VAL A 403 20.72 17.21 28.29
N GLY A 404 19.90 16.18 28.06
CA GLY A 404 18.67 15.93 28.82
C GLY A 404 18.82 14.84 29.88
N THR A 405 19.96 14.16 29.93
CA THR A 405 20.22 13.02 30.83
C THR A 405 21.44 13.27 31.72
N GLY A 406 21.67 12.37 32.69
CA GLY A 406 22.86 12.40 33.54
C GLY A 406 22.73 13.30 34.77
N SER A 407 23.86 13.71 35.35
CA SER A 407 23.92 14.43 36.63
C SER A 407 23.67 15.93 36.52
N THR A 408 23.79 16.50 35.31
CA THR A 408 23.60 17.93 35.03
C THR A 408 22.75 18.16 33.77
N PRO A 409 21.51 17.63 33.71
CA PRO A 409 20.65 17.82 32.56
C PRO A 409 20.12 19.26 32.49
N LEU A 410 19.83 19.74 31.28
CA LEU A 410 19.02 20.92 31.11
C LEU A 410 17.59 20.62 31.58
N LEU A 411 17.02 21.50 32.40
CA LEU A 411 15.69 21.34 32.95
C LEU A 411 14.76 22.46 32.47
N GLY A 412 13.49 22.11 32.25
CA GLY A 412 12.42 23.11 32.18
C GLY A 412 12.20 23.79 33.54
N ALA A 413 11.48 24.91 33.57
CA ALA A 413 11.09 25.59 34.82
C ALA A 413 10.23 24.71 35.75
N ASN A 414 9.59 23.69 35.18
CA ASN A 414 8.86 22.62 35.86
C ASN A 414 9.78 21.50 36.40
N LEU A 415 11.10 21.64 36.28
CA LEU A 415 12.12 20.65 36.66
C LEU A 415 12.06 19.34 35.87
N ILE A 416 11.35 19.31 34.73
CA ILE A 416 11.34 18.15 33.83
C ILE A 416 12.58 18.24 32.91
N PRO A 417 13.39 17.17 32.79
CA PRO A 417 14.57 17.18 31.93
C PRO A 417 14.25 17.37 30.46
N ALA A 418 15.13 18.05 29.72
CA ALA A 418 14.98 18.30 28.29
C ALA A 418 14.78 16.99 27.51
N GLY A 419 13.88 17.01 26.52
CA GLY A 419 13.57 15.84 25.71
C GLY A 419 12.78 14.71 26.39
N ALA A 420 12.37 14.87 27.65
CA ALA A 420 11.49 13.92 28.33
C ALA A 420 10.10 13.89 27.68
N LEU A 421 9.60 12.69 27.35
CA LEU A 421 8.30 12.53 26.69
C LEU A 421 7.11 12.77 27.64
N HIS A 422 7.33 12.60 28.95
CA HIS A 422 6.31 12.73 30.01
C HIS A 422 6.98 13.12 31.34
N PRO A 423 6.26 13.72 32.31
CA PRO A 423 6.87 14.26 33.54
C PRO A 423 7.61 13.25 34.42
N GLY A 424 7.30 11.96 34.30
CA GLY A 424 7.94 10.89 35.07
C GLY A 424 9.07 10.16 34.34
N SER A 425 9.40 10.53 33.09
CA SER A 425 10.51 9.90 32.35
C SER A 425 11.80 10.67 32.45
N ASP A 426 12.91 9.95 32.32
CA ASP A 426 14.20 10.53 32.04
C ASP A 426 14.16 11.41 30.77
N GLY A 427 15.02 12.42 30.74
CA GLY A 427 15.20 13.25 29.55
C GLY A 427 15.94 12.50 28.45
N ARG A 428 16.19 13.21 27.35
CA ARG A 428 16.93 12.70 26.19
C ARG A 428 17.85 13.77 25.67
N ASN A 429 19.03 13.37 25.20
CA ASN A 429 19.92 14.30 24.54
C ASN A 429 19.34 14.70 23.19
N LEU A 430 19.10 15.99 23.00
CA LEU A 430 18.52 16.54 21.79
C LEU A 430 19.64 17.07 20.91
N THR A 431 19.68 16.62 19.66
CA THR A 431 20.72 17.06 18.72
C THR A 431 20.08 17.88 17.61
N THR A 432 20.59 19.09 17.38
CA THR A 432 20.26 19.90 16.20
C THR A 432 21.51 20.09 15.35
N THR A 433 21.36 20.07 14.03
CA THR A 433 22.47 20.27 13.08
C THR A 433 22.18 21.48 12.22
N ILE A 434 23.08 22.45 12.26
CA ILE A 434 23.08 23.64 11.41
C ILE A 434 23.98 23.34 10.22
N PHE A 435 23.42 23.42 9.01
CA PHE A 435 24.16 23.26 7.76
C PHE A 435 24.74 24.62 7.34
N ARG A 436 26.03 24.65 7.01
CA ARG A 436 26.68 25.83 6.45
C ARG A 436 26.87 25.61 4.96
N GLY A 437 26.14 26.40 4.16
CA GLY A 437 26.28 26.44 2.70
C GLY A 437 27.50 27.23 2.25
#